data_AF-X8CH66-F1
#
_entry.id   AF-X8CH66-F1
#
_cell.length_a   1.000
_cell.length_b   1.000
_cell.length_c   1.000
_cell.angle_alpha   90.00
_cell.angle_beta   90.00
_cell.angle_gamma   90.00
#
_symmetry.space_group_name_H-M   'P 1'
#
loop_
_entity.id
_entity.type
_entity.pdbx_description
1 polymer ?
#
loop_
_entity_poly.entity_id
_entity_poly.type
_entity_poly.pdbx_seq_one_letter_code
_entity_poly.pdbx_strand_id
1 'polypeptide(L)'
;MHAEPSSGDASFLDALTKAGITYQNADGAVASGKAVCAMLDDGKNATDVVNQLRQANPGFSAQDAAKFSVLASVAYCPKYMQAGGGESGGSG
;
A
#
# COMPACT_ATOMS: atom_id res chain seq x y z
N MET A 1 -5.75 -21.89 8.29
CA MET A 1 -6.47 -21.48 7.08
C MET A 1 -5.64 -20.38 6.43
N HIS A 2 -5.04 -20.62 5.26
CA HIS A 2 -4.38 -19.54 4.52
C HIS A 2 -5.49 -18.73 3.86
N ALA A 3 -5.64 -17.46 4.25
CA ALA A 3 -6.52 -16.55 3.53
C ALA A 3 -5.93 -16.40 2.11
N GLU A 4 -6.70 -16.79 1.09
CA GLU A 4 -6.28 -16.53 -0.28
C GLU A 4 -6.12 -15.01 -0.44
N PRO A 5 -5.02 -14.53 -1.04
CA PRO A 5 -4.84 -13.11 -1.26
C PRO A 5 -6.04 -12.63 -2.07
N SER A 6 -6.81 -11.70 -1.50
CA SER A 6 -7.91 -11.06 -2.22
C SER A 6 -7.35 -10.39 -3.48
N SER A 7 -8.17 -10.11 -4.49
CA SER A 7 -7.70 -9.51 -5.75
C SER A 7 -6.88 -8.23 -5.54
N GLY A 8 -7.20 -7.44 -4.49
CA GLY A 8 -6.42 -6.27 -4.08
C GLY A 8 -5.04 -6.60 -3.49
N ASP A 9 -4.90 -7.73 -2.78
CA ASP A 9 -3.63 -8.18 -2.20
C ASP A 9 -2.63 -8.56 -3.32
N ALA A 10 -3.09 -9.30 -4.34
CA ALA A 10 -2.26 -9.66 -5.49
C ALA A 10 -1.83 -8.44 -6.31
N SER A 11 -2.76 -7.53 -6.61
CA SER A 11 -2.44 -6.28 -7.32
C SER A 11 -1.46 -5.39 -6.55
N PHE A 12 -1.59 -5.35 -5.23
CA PHE A 12 -0.68 -4.61 -4.36
C PHE A 12 0.75 -5.17 -4.45
N LEU A 13 0.92 -6.48 -4.28
CA LEU A 13 2.22 -7.15 -4.33
C LEU A 13 2.89 -7.03 -5.71
N ASP A 14 2.11 -7.10 -6.79
CA ASP A 14 2.60 -6.84 -8.14
C ASP A 14 3.08 -5.38 -8.30
N ALA A 15 2.33 -4.41 -7.78
CA ALA A 15 2.71 -3.01 -7.83
C ALA A 15 3.99 -2.71 -7.02
N LEU A 16 4.18 -3.35 -5.87
CA LEU A 16 5.44 -3.28 -5.11
C LEU A 16 6.62 -3.76 -5.95
N THR A 17 6.46 -4.90 -6.61
CA THR A 17 7.48 -5.51 -7.46
C THR A 17 7.84 -4.59 -8.64
N LYS A 18 6.83 -4.02 -9.31
CA LYS A 18 7.01 -3.01 -10.38
C LYS A 18 7.70 -1.74 -9.90
N ALA A 19 7.46 -1.33 -8.66
CA ALA A 19 8.11 -0.17 -8.05
C ALA A 19 9.56 -0.44 -7.59
N GLY A 20 10.03 -1.69 -7.70
CA GLY A 20 11.35 -2.12 -7.21
C GLY A 20 11.40 -2.32 -5.70
N ILE A 21 10.25 -2.40 -5.02
CA ILE A 21 10.17 -2.58 -3.58
C ILE A 21 10.20 -4.09 -3.29
N THR A 22 11.26 -4.52 -2.61
CA THR A 22 11.42 -5.91 -2.20
C THR A 22 10.78 -6.13 -0.83
N TYR A 23 9.97 -7.17 -0.70
CA TYR A 23 9.37 -7.59 0.56
C TYR A 23 9.81 -9.02 0.89
N GLN A 24 10.02 -9.30 2.18
CA GLN A 24 10.43 -10.63 2.64
C GLN A 24 9.23 -11.57 2.80
N ASN A 25 8.08 -11.02 3.19
CA ASN A 25 6.87 -11.78 3.42
C ASN A 25 5.68 -11.09 2.77
N ALA A 26 5.00 -11.77 1.86
CA ALA A 26 3.81 -11.25 1.18
C ALA A 26 2.69 -10.93 2.18
N ASP A 27 2.47 -11.81 3.16
CA ASP A 27 1.44 -11.62 4.20
C ASP A 27 1.75 -10.39 5.08
N GLY A 28 3.01 -10.22 5.46
CA GLY A 28 3.47 -9.04 6.22
C GLY A 28 3.35 -7.73 5.42
N ALA A 29 3.64 -7.77 4.12
CA ALA A 29 3.45 -6.63 3.23
C ALA A 29 1.95 -6.29 3.08
N VAL A 30 1.09 -7.28 2.87
CA VAL A 30 -0.37 -7.09 2.80
C VAL A 30 -0.91 -6.51 4.10
N ALA A 31 -0.52 -7.06 5.26
CA ALA A 31 -0.93 -6.54 6.57
C ALA A 31 -0.48 -5.09 6.77
N SER A 32 0.75 -4.77 6.41
CA SER A 32 1.29 -3.40 6.46
C SER A 32 0.52 -2.46 5.53
N GLY A 33 0.18 -2.90 4.31
CA GLY A 33 -0.60 -2.12 3.35
C GLY A 33 -2.02 -1.84 3.85
N LYS A 34 -2.68 -2.82 4.45
CA LYS A 34 -3.99 -2.64 5.09
C LYS A 34 -3.90 -1.66 6.27
N ALA A 35 -2.81 -1.71 7.05
CA ALA A 35 -2.56 -0.77 8.14
C ALA A 35 -2.39 0.68 7.66
N VAL A 36 -1.81 0.91 6.47
CA VAL A 36 -1.76 2.25 5.86
C VAL A 36 -3.15 2.86 5.78
N CYS A 37 -4.15 2.07 5.39
CA CYS A 37 -5.52 2.54 5.33
C CYS A 37 -6.09 2.95 6.66
N ALA A 38 -5.92 2.10 7.67
CA ALA A 38 -6.37 2.38 9.02
C ALA A 38 -5.68 3.64 9.57
N MET A 39 -4.39 3.85 9.29
CA MET A 39 -3.65 5.03 9.72
C MET A 39 -4.14 6.31 9.02
N LEU A 40 -4.44 6.25 7.73
CA LEU A 40 -5.01 7.40 7.01
C LEU A 40 -6.43 7.73 7.49
N ASP A 41 -7.22 6.71 7.84
CA ASP A 41 -8.55 6.86 8.44
C ASP A 41 -8.48 7.50 9.84
N ASP A 42 -7.45 7.16 10.62
CA ASP A 42 -7.11 7.76 11.91
C ASP A 42 -6.55 9.20 11.79
N GLY A 43 -6.30 9.69 10.56
CA GLY A 43 -5.78 11.03 10.31
C GLY A 43 -4.27 11.16 10.48
N LYS A 44 -3.53 10.04 10.45
CA LYS A 44 -2.07 10.04 10.55
C LYS A 44 -1.41 10.70 9.35
N ASN A 45 -0.35 11.46 9.60
CA ASN A 45 0.46 12.05 8.52
C ASN A 45 1.39 11.02 7.87
N ALA A 46 1.79 11.31 6.63
CA ALA A 46 2.65 10.45 5.81
C ALA A 46 3.96 10.04 6.51
N THR A 47 4.57 10.92 7.32
CA THR A 47 5.80 10.60 8.06
C THR A 47 5.59 9.50 9.10
N ASP A 48 4.47 9.51 9.81
CA ASP A 48 4.15 8.47 10.80
C ASP A 48 3.89 7.13 10.10
N VAL A 49 3.13 7.17 9.00
CA VAL A 49 2.89 6.01 8.14
C VAL A 49 4.20 5.42 7.64
N VAL A 50 5.12 6.25 7.12
CA VAL A 50 6.44 5.82 6.65
C VAL A 50 7.25 5.19 7.79
N ASN A 51 7.27 5.80 8.98
CA ASN A 51 7.97 5.25 10.13
C ASN A 51 7.41 3.88 10.55
N GLN A 52 6.09 3.74 10.63
CA GLN A 52 5.42 2.48 10.94
C GLN A 52 5.74 1.40 9.89
N LEU A 53 5.72 1.75 8.60
CA LEU A 53 6.07 0.83 7.53
C LEU A 53 7.51 0.34 7.63
N ARG A 54 8.45 1.22 7.99
CA ARG A 54 9.86 0.84 8.20
C ARG A 54 10.07 0.00 9.45
N GLN A 55 9.27 0.21 10.50
CA GLN A 55 9.31 -0.63 11.70
C GLN A 55 8.80 -2.05 11.39
N ALA A 56 7.73 -2.17 10.60
CA ALA A 56 7.21 -3.47 10.16
C ALA A 56 8.11 -4.13 9.09
N ASN A 57 8.83 -3.33 8.30
CA ASN A 57 9.68 -3.78 7.20
C ASN A 57 11.08 -3.19 7.36
N PRO A 58 11.98 -3.84 8.14
CA PRO A 58 13.31 -3.30 8.44
C PRO A 58 14.21 -3.12 7.20
N GLY A 59 13.84 -3.68 6.06
CA GLY A 59 14.52 -3.48 4.76
C GLY A 59 14.06 -2.23 4.00
N PHE A 60 13.02 -1.52 4.45
CA PHE A 60 12.51 -0.37 3.72
C PHE A 60 13.32 0.90 3.98
N SER A 61 13.73 1.54 2.90
CA SER A 61 14.18 2.92 2.90
C SER A 61 12.99 3.86 3.10
N ALA A 62 13.24 5.10 3.56
CA ALA A 62 12.18 6.11 3.66
C ALA A 62 11.45 6.33 2.31
N GLN A 63 12.19 6.27 1.20
CA GLN A 63 11.64 6.39 -0.13
C GLN A 63 10.77 5.20 -0.54
N ASP A 64 11.18 3.98 -0.20
CA ASP A 64 10.40 2.76 -0.49
C ASP A 64 9.13 2.70 0.36
N ALA A 65 9.23 3.07 1.63
CA ALA A 65 8.08 3.17 2.51
C ALA A 65 7.07 4.24 2.03
N ALA A 66 7.54 5.36 1.48
CA ALA A 66 6.66 6.38 0.89
C ALA A 66 5.96 5.87 -0.38
N LYS A 67 6.68 5.17 -1.27
CA LYS A 67 6.06 4.54 -2.44
C LYS A 67 5.06 3.46 -2.03
N PHE A 68 5.43 2.64 -1.04
CA PHE A 68 4.59 1.59 -0.49
C PHE A 68 3.27 2.16 0.05
N SER A 69 3.31 3.27 0.79
CA SER A 69 2.10 3.87 1.35
C SER A 69 1.15 4.37 0.25
N VAL A 70 1.68 4.94 -0.84
CA VAL A 70 0.88 5.34 -2.01
C VAL A 70 0.23 4.11 -2.66
N LEU A 71 1.00 3.06 -2.94
CA LEU A 71 0.49 1.83 -3.55
C LEU A 71 -0.55 1.12 -2.67
N ALA A 72 -0.32 1.12 -1.35
CA ALA A 72 -1.26 0.59 -0.38
C ALA A 72 -2.56 1.41 -0.34
N SER A 73 -2.45 2.73 -0.47
CA SER A 73 -3.61 3.61 -0.53
C SER A 73 -4.45 3.35 -1.80
N VAL A 74 -3.82 3.07 -2.94
CA VAL A 74 -4.53 2.71 -4.17
C VAL A 74 -5.24 1.36 -4.02
N ALA A 75 -4.58 0.35 -3.45
CA ALA A 75 -5.13 -0.99 -3.33
C ALA A 75 -6.21 -1.13 -2.25
N TYR A 76 -6.02 -0.50 -1.09
CA TYR A 76 -6.87 -0.70 0.10
C TYR A 76 -7.70 0.52 0.47
N CYS A 77 -7.34 1.70 -0.03
CA CYS A 77 -7.97 2.97 0.34
C CYS A 77 -8.47 3.77 -0.87
N PRO A 78 -9.20 3.17 -1.81
CA PRO A 78 -9.65 3.87 -3.00
C PRO A 78 -10.49 5.10 -2.64
N LYS A 79 -11.13 5.16 -1.45
CA LYS A 79 -11.84 6.37 -0.96
C LYS A 79 -10.95 7.62 -0.89
N TYR A 80 -9.66 7.48 -0.58
CA TYR A 80 -8.71 8.60 -0.51
C TYR A 80 -8.06 8.92 -1.87
N MET A 81 -8.14 7.99 -2.83
CA MET A 81 -7.59 8.15 -4.18
C MET A 81 -8.66 8.63 -5.19
N GLN A 82 -9.91 8.21 -5.01
CA GLN A 82 -11.07 8.61 -5.83
C GLN A 82 -11.42 10.09 -5.67
N ALA A 83 -10.93 10.77 -4.63
CA ALA A 83 -11.00 12.22 -4.51
C ALA A 83 -10.06 12.97 -5.49
N GLY A 84 -9.23 12.28 -6.28
CA GLY A 84 -8.26 12.93 -7.17
C GLY A 84 -7.75 12.13 -8.38
N GLY A 85 -8.42 11.07 -8.83
CA GLY A 85 -7.91 10.32 -10.00
C GLY A 85 -8.73 9.10 -10.35
N GLY A 86 -9.84 9.33 -11.03
CA GLY A 86 -10.70 8.27 -11.56
C GLY A 86 -11.70 8.81 -12.56
N GLU A 87 -11.30 9.79 -13.37
CA GLU A 87 -11.91 10.00 -14.67
C GLU A 87 -11.57 8.78 -15.52
N SER A 88 -12.60 7.95 -15.70
CA SER A 88 -12.96 7.29 -16.95
C SER A 88 -11.87 6.51 -17.67
N GLY A 89 -12.00 5.19 -17.63
CA GLY A 89 -11.68 4.41 -18.81
C GLY A 89 -12.52 4.87 -20.00
N GLY A 90 -11.97 4.75 -21.21
CA GLY A 90 -12.76 4.72 -22.43
C GLY A 90 -12.19 5.53 -23.58
N SER A 91 -11.39 4.88 -24.42
CA SER A 91 -11.19 5.24 -25.82
C SER A 91 -12.52 5.30 -26.57
N GLY A 92 -12.66 6.25 -27.51
CA GLY A 92 -13.78 6.33 -28.46
C GLY A 92 -13.95 7.72 -29.04
#